data_AF-A0A143C2A6-F1
#
_entry.id   AF-A0A143C2A6-F1
#
_cell.length_a   1.000
_cell.length_b   1.000
_cell.length_c   1.000
_cell.angle_alpha   90.00
_cell.angle_beta   90.00
_cell.angle_gamma   90.00
#
_symmetry.space_group_name_H-M   'P 1'
#
loop_
_entity.id
_entity.type
_entity.pdbx_description
1 polymer ?
#
loop_
_entity_poly.entity_id
_entity_poly.type
_entity_poly.pdbx_seq_one_letter_code
_entity_poly.pdbx_strand_id
1 'polypeptide(L)'
;MFYRPAAGSWRTAAQSPHRSPVLYALGEMTRAVRARGDEMTVALWGPKDGAWHRYDAPPRQTAVYRPDPEPSPGEPATLAERMTGRRHQVLMAGLTNAGLYDLSAEDDTTVQALAERLDEDAVRRVAHWLTAAGGTR
;
A
#
# COMPACT_ATOMS: atom_id res chain seq x y z
N MET A 1 9.31 13.07 7.42
CA MET A 1 10.66 13.02 8.02
C MET A 1 10.79 11.78 8.89
N PHE A 2 12.01 11.28 9.12
CA PHE A 2 12.28 10.16 10.04
C PHE A 2 13.28 10.58 11.12
N TYR A 3 13.15 9.99 12.31
CA TYR A 3 14.02 10.28 13.44
C TYR A 3 15.21 9.31 13.47
N ARG A 4 16.42 9.85 13.70
CA ARG A 4 17.62 9.04 13.94
C ARG A 4 18.05 9.15 15.40
N PRO A 5 17.79 8.12 16.23
CA PRO A 5 18.15 8.14 17.65
C PRO A 5 19.64 8.38 17.88
N ALA A 6 20.50 7.72 17.10
CA ALA A 6 21.95 7.85 17.21
C ALA A 6 22.49 9.28 16.97
N ALA A 7 21.71 10.12 16.27
CA ALA A 7 22.11 11.48 15.91
C ALA A 7 21.20 12.55 16.53
N GLY A 8 20.24 12.18 17.38
CA GLY A 8 19.30 13.10 18.04
C GLY A 8 18.54 14.05 17.09
N SER A 9 18.36 13.69 15.82
CA SER A 9 17.92 14.63 14.77
C SER A 9 16.92 14.02 13.79
N TRP A 10 16.13 14.90 13.18
CA TRP A 10 15.17 14.57 12.13
C TRP A 10 15.79 14.75 10.75
N ARG A 11 15.50 13.82 9.83
CA ARG A 11 15.94 13.92 8.43
C ARG A 11 14.77 13.81 7.47
N THR A 12 14.84 14.57 6.37
CA THR A 12 13.93 14.40 5.24
C THR A 12 14.16 13.03 4.62
N ALA A 13 13.08 12.26 4.52
CA ALA A 13 13.10 10.87 4.03
C ALA A 13 12.77 10.84 2.53
N ALA A 14 11.73 11.58 2.16
CA ALA A 14 11.29 11.78 0.79
C ALA A 14 10.60 13.15 0.71
N GLN A 15 10.72 13.79 -0.45
CA GLN A 15 10.02 15.02 -0.80
C GLN A 15 9.59 14.93 -2.26
N SER A 16 8.35 15.30 -2.54
CA SER A 16 7.83 15.42 -3.89
C SER A 16 6.69 16.44 -3.88
N PRO A 17 6.46 17.18 -4.99
CA PRO A 17 5.26 17.98 -5.15
C PRO A 17 3.97 17.13 -5.19
N HIS A 18 4.07 15.82 -5.42
CA HIS A 18 2.95 14.89 -5.46
C HIS A 18 3.01 13.88 -4.29
N ARG A 19 1.83 13.48 -3.79
CA ARG A 19 1.71 12.57 -2.63
C ARG A 19 2.17 11.15 -2.94
N SER A 20 1.84 10.60 -4.11
CA SER A 20 2.10 9.18 -4.44
C SER A 20 3.59 8.80 -4.40
N PRO A 21 4.53 9.59 -4.98
CA PRO A 21 5.96 9.29 -4.88
C PRO A 21 6.50 9.31 -3.44
N VAL A 22 5.96 10.18 -2.56
CA VAL A 22 6.36 10.23 -1.15
C VAL A 22 5.93 8.97 -0.42
N LEU A 23 4.70 8.50 -0.65
CA LEU A 23 4.17 7.29 -0.02
C LEU A 23 4.90 6.03 -0.49
N TYR A 24 5.19 5.93 -1.80
CA TYR A 24 5.96 4.82 -2.36
C TYR A 24 7.35 4.73 -1.72
N ALA A 25 8.10 5.84 -1.72
CA ALA A 25 9.43 5.88 -1.11
C ALA A 25 9.38 5.55 0.39
N LEU A 26 8.36 6.01 1.09
CA LEU A 26 8.15 5.70 2.51
C LEU A 26 7.91 4.21 2.76
N GLY A 27 7.11 3.56 1.91
CA GLY A 27 6.85 2.12 1.97
C GLY A 27 8.13 1.31 1.82
N GLU A 28 8.93 1.63 0.79
CA GLU A 28 10.19 0.93 0.50
C GLU A 28 11.24 1.11 1.61
N MET A 29 11.39 2.33 2.13
CA MET A 29 12.30 2.58 3.26
C MET A 29 11.89 1.82 4.52
N THR A 30 10.58 1.78 4.81
CA THR A 30 10.06 1.06 5.99
C THR A 30 10.31 -0.43 5.87
N ARG A 31 10.08 -1.01 4.69
CA ARG A 31 10.38 -2.41 4.38
C ARG A 31 11.87 -2.71 4.57
N ALA A 32 12.76 -1.86 4.06
CA ALA A 32 14.20 -2.02 4.20
C ALA A 32 14.70 -1.90 5.66
N VAL A 33 14.10 -1.04 6.49
CA VAL A 33 14.44 -0.93 7.92
C VAL A 33 14.00 -2.19 8.67
N ARG A 34 12.77 -2.68 8.46
CA ARG A 34 12.28 -3.90 9.11
C ARG A 34 13.06 -5.14 8.73
N ALA A 35 13.50 -5.25 7.48
CA ALA A 35 14.34 -6.38 7.03
C ALA A 35 15.68 -6.47 7.80
N ARG A 36 16.12 -5.38 8.43
CA ARG A 36 17.31 -5.34 9.29
C ARG A 36 17.02 -5.55 10.79
N GLY A 37 15.75 -5.78 11.16
CA GLY A 37 15.31 -5.93 12.55
C GLY A 37 15.12 -4.63 13.31
N ASP A 38 15.23 -3.48 12.63
CA ASP A 38 15.07 -2.16 13.24
C ASP A 38 13.61 -1.66 13.17
N GLU A 39 13.24 -0.77 14.08
CA GLU A 39 11.96 -0.03 14.04
C GLU A 39 12.17 1.42 13.59
N MET A 40 11.28 1.94 12.74
CA MET A 40 11.32 3.32 12.25
C MET A 40 10.11 4.11 12.73
N THR A 41 10.37 5.31 13.28
CA THR A 41 9.34 6.32 13.56
C THR A 41 9.34 7.38 12.48
N VAL A 42 8.14 7.70 11.97
CA VAL A 42 7.93 8.65 10.87
C VAL A 42 6.98 9.74 11.34
N ALA A 43 7.28 10.99 10.98
CA ALA A 43 6.39 12.12 11.15
C ALA A 43 6.04 12.73 9.78
N LEU A 44 4.74 12.98 9.57
CA LEU A 44 4.24 13.69 8.39
C LEU A 44 4.27 15.19 8.65
N TRP A 45 4.83 15.94 7.71
CA TRP A 45 4.88 17.40 7.74
C TRP A 45 4.32 17.94 6.43
N GLY A 46 3.54 19.00 6.50
CA GLY A 46 2.95 19.64 5.32
C GLY A 46 2.63 21.12 5.57
N PRO A 47 2.36 21.89 4.50
CA PRO A 47 1.97 23.27 4.62
C PRO A 47 0.55 23.38 5.20
N LYS A 48 0.41 24.18 6.26
CA LYS A 48 -0.87 24.60 6.83
C LYS A 48 -0.75 26.09 7.18
N ASP A 49 -1.70 26.89 6.72
CA ASP A 49 -1.73 28.34 6.97
C ASP A 49 -0.42 29.07 6.64
N GLY A 50 0.27 28.65 5.58
CA GLY A 50 1.53 29.25 5.13
C GLY A 50 2.78 28.83 5.92
N ALA A 51 2.65 27.96 6.93
CA ALA A 51 3.75 27.43 7.71
C ALA A 51 3.85 25.90 7.62
N TRP A 52 5.01 25.35 7.95
CA TRP A 52 5.20 23.91 8.06
C TRP A 52 4.63 23.41 9.38
N HIS A 53 3.65 22.51 9.31
CA HIS A 53 3.04 21.90 10.49
C HIS A 53 3.25 20.38 10.48
N ARG A 54 3.50 19.84 11.68
CA ARG A 54 3.48 18.40 11.91
C ARG A 54 2.03 17.95 11.96
N TYR A 55 1.68 17.01 11.11
CA TYR A 55 0.42 16.29 11.21
C TYR A 55 0.66 15.12 12.14
N ASP A 56 -0.18 15.00 13.18
CA ASP A 56 -0.20 13.78 13.96
C ASP A 56 -0.60 12.66 13.00
N ALA A 57 0.23 11.62 12.96
CA ALA A 57 -0.21 10.39 12.35
C ALA A 57 -1.47 9.97 13.10
N PRO A 58 -2.58 9.59 12.42
CA PRO A 58 -3.71 8.99 13.11
C PRO A 58 -3.15 7.92 14.06
N PRO A 59 -3.66 7.84 15.31
CA PRO A 59 -3.14 6.92 16.31
C PRO A 59 -2.95 5.60 15.58
N ARG A 60 -1.72 5.05 15.61
CA ARG A 60 -1.35 3.82 14.92
C ARG A 60 -2.53 2.92 15.15
N GLN A 61 -3.41 2.78 14.14
CA GLN A 61 -4.30 1.66 14.15
C GLN A 61 -3.27 0.56 14.23
N THR A 62 -3.28 -0.15 15.33
CA THR A 62 -2.99 -1.55 15.27
C THR A 62 -4.01 -2.11 14.27
N ALA A 63 -3.86 -1.80 12.97
CA ALA A 63 -3.49 -2.82 12.03
C ALA A 63 -2.44 -3.60 12.80
N VAL A 64 -2.96 -4.58 13.55
CA VAL A 64 -2.27 -5.81 13.77
C VAL A 64 -1.59 -6.00 12.43
N TYR A 65 -0.27 -5.84 12.40
CA TYR A 65 0.46 -6.64 11.46
C TYR A 65 0.05 -8.04 11.90
N ARG A 66 -1.09 -8.50 11.36
CA ARG A 66 -1.20 -9.86 10.97
C ARG A 66 0.01 -9.89 10.04
N PRO A 67 1.11 -10.57 10.43
CA PRO A 67 1.93 -11.06 9.35
C PRO A 67 0.90 -11.60 8.37
N ASP A 68 0.88 -11.11 7.14
CA ASP A 68 0.30 -11.94 6.08
C ASP A 68 0.84 -13.32 6.41
N PRO A 69 0.00 -14.23 6.95
CA PRO A 69 0.48 -15.27 7.84
C PRO A 69 1.64 -15.84 7.07
N GLU A 70 2.87 -15.78 7.62
CA GLU A 70 3.94 -16.61 7.06
C GLU A 70 3.22 -17.91 6.88
N PRO A 71 2.95 -18.34 5.64
CA PRO A 71 1.84 -19.23 5.40
C PRO A 71 2.13 -20.34 6.36
N SER A 72 1.30 -20.45 7.40
CA SER A 72 1.46 -21.53 8.34
C SER A 72 1.58 -22.71 7.39
N PRO A 73 2.45 -23.69 7.62
CA PRO A 73 2.35 -24.93 6.88
C PRO A 73 1.01 -25.65 7.20
N GLY A 74 -0.05 -24.92 7.53
CA GLY A 74 -1.40 -25.19 7.09
C GLY A 74 -1.42 -25.51 5.61
N GLU A 75 -2.35 -26.38 5.31
CA GLU A 75 -2.46 -27.13 4.07
C GLU A 75 -2.21 -26.24 2.85
N PRO A 76 -1.50 -26.75 1.83
CA PRO A 76 -1.24 -25.98 0.63
C PRO A 76 -2.57 -25.45 0.10
N ALA A 77 -2.74 -24.12 0.17
CA ALA A 77 -3.92 -23.43 -0.34
C ALA A 77 -4.25 -24.02 -1.71
N THR A 78 -5.49 -24.43 -1.91
CA THR A 78 -5.89 -25.12 -3.13
C THR A 78 -5.53 -24.26 -4.35
N LEU A 79 -5.33 -24.89 -5.50
CA LEU A 79 -5.02 -24.15 -6.73
C LEU A 79 -6.07 -23.05 -6.99
N ALA A 80 -7.34 -23.34 -6.69
CA ALA A 80 -8.44 -22.38 -6.83
C ALA A 80 -8.26 -21.14 -5.95
N GLU A 81 -7.92 -21.33 -4.67
CA GLU A 81 -7.66 -20.23 -3.74
C GLU A 81 -6.48 -19.37 -4.18
N ARG A 82 -5.39 -19.99 -4.65
CA ARG A 82 -4.24 -19.26 -5.18
C ARG A 82 -4.58 -18.46 -6.43
N MET A 83 -5.41 -19.02 -7.31
CA MET A 83 -5.87 -18.32 -8.51
C MET A 83 -6.81 -17.16 -8.16
N THR A 84 -7.68 -17.30 -7.15
CA THR A 84 -8.51 -16.19 -6.66
C THR A 84 -7.64 -15.09 -6.04
N GLY A 85 -6.67 -15.45 -5.21
CA GLY A 85 -5.72 -14.49 -4.63
C GLY A 85 -4.92 -13.74 -5.70
N ARG A 86 -4.44 -14.44 -6.74
CA ARG A 86 -3.75 -13.81 -7.87
C ARG A 86 -4.65 -12.83 -8.63
N ARG A 87 -5.90 -13.22 -8.90
CA ARG A 87 -6.88 -12.35 -9.58
C ARG A 87 -7.19 -11.10 -8.76
N HIS A 88 -7.36 -11.25 -7.45
CA HIS A 88 -7.55 -10.14 -6.52
C HIS A 88 -6.35 -9.18 -6.56
N GLN A 89 -5.13 -9.69 -6.51
CA GLN A 89 -3.90 -8.88 -6.59
C GLN A 89 -3.82 -8.07 -7.90
N VAL A 90 -4.19 -8.67 -9.04
CA VAL A 90 -4.18 -7.99 -10.34
C VAL A 90 -5.21 -6.85 -10.40
N LEU A 91 -6.41 -7.06 -9.85
CA LEU A 91 -7.44 -6.02 -9.78
C LEU A 91 -7.00 -4.86 -8.88
N MET A 92 -6.47 -5.16 -7.69
CA MET A 92 -5.97 -4.15 -6.76
C MET A 92 -4.82 -3.34 -7.35
N ALA A 93 -3.89 -3.98 -8.07
CA ALA A 93 -2.81 -3.31 -8.77
C ALA A 93 -3.34 -2.38 -9.88
N GLY A 94 -4.35 -2.83 -10.65
CA GLY A 94 -5.03 -2.02 -11.66
C GLY A 94 -5.69 -0.76 -11.08
N LEU A 95 -6.42 -0.90 -9.96
CA LEU A 95 -7.07 0.22 -9.27
C LEU A 95 -6.04 1.22 -8.72
N THR A 96 -4.96 0.71 -8.14
CA THR A 96 -3.83 1.52 -7.66
C THR A 96 -3.19 2.33 -8.80
N ASN A 97 -2.99 1.70 -9.97
CA ASN A 97 -2.49 2.38 -11.16
C ASN A 97 -3.47 3.43 -11.71
N ALA A 98 -4.78 3.21 -11.54
CA ALA A 98 -5.82 4.16 -11.90
C ALA A 98 -5.96 5.33 -10.91
N GLY A 99 -5.16 5.38 -9.84
CA GLY A 99 -5.17 6.47 -8.86
C GLY A 99 -6.13 6.27 -7.68
N LEU A 100 -6.73 5.08 -7.54
CA LEU A 100 -7.64 4.74 -6.44
C LEU A 100 -6.85 4.07 -5.32
N TYR A 101 -6.42 4.87 -4.35
CA TYR A 101 -5.59 4.42 -3.22
C TYR A 101 -6.36 4.29 -1.90
N ASP A 102 -7.44 5.05 -1.73
CA ASP A 102 -8.24 5.10 -0.50
C ASP A 102 -9.55 4.30 -0.69
N LEU A 103 -9.41 2.98 -0.88
CA LEU A 103 -10.56 2.07 -1.02
C LEU A 103 -11.22 1.82 0.33
N SER A 104 -12.55 1.86 0.35
CA SER A 104 -13.35 1.48 1.52
C SER A 104 -13.38 -0.05 1.69
N ALA A 105 -13.88 -0.51 2.84
CA ALA A 105 -14.10 -1.94 3.07
C ALA A 105 -15.15 -2.54 2.10
N GLU A 106 -16.09 -1.72 1.62
CA GLU A 106 -17.08 -2.13 0.62
C GLU A 106 -16.44 -2.31 -0.76
N ASP A 107 -15.48 -1.45 -1.11
CA ASP A 107 -14.70 -1.58 -2.34
C ASP A 107 -13.85 -2.86 -2.33
N ASP A 108 -13.18 -3.16 -1.21
CA ASP A 108 -12.39 -4.39 -1.05
C ASP A 108 -13.27 -5.65 -1.18
N THR A 109 -14.45 -5.64 -0.56
CA THR A 109 -15.44 -6.71 -0.69
C THR A 109 -15.90 -6.88 -2.14
N THR A 110 -16.07 -5.76 -2.86
CA THR A 110 -16.45 -5.76 -4.27
C THR A 110 -15.34 -6.35 -5.14
N VAL A 111 -14.08 -5.96 -4.90
CA VAL A 111 -12.92 -6.52 -5.62
C VAL A 111 -12.77 -8.01 -5.36
N GLN A 112 -12.99 -8.46 -4.12
CA GLN A 112 -12.99 -9.87 -3.77
C GLN A 112 -14.07 -10.65 -4.51
N ALA A 113 -15.31 -10.14 -4.56
CA ALA A 113 -16.40 -10.77 -5.30
C ALA A 113 -16.12 -10.84 -6.81
N LEU A 114 -15.45 -9.82 -7.38
CA LEU A 114 -15.00 -9.84 -8.76
C LEU A 114 -13.90 -10.88 -8.99
N ALA A 115 -12.92 -10.96 -8.08
CA ALA A 115 -11.83 -11.94 -8.16
C ALA A 115 -12.33 -13.39 -8.09
N GLU A 116 -13.42 -13.65 -7.38
CA GLU A 116 -14.03 -14.97 -7.31
C GLU A 116 -14.77 -15.35 -8.60
N ARG A 117 -15.47 -14.38 -9.22
CA ARG A 117 -16.37 -14.63 -10.35
C ARG A 117 -15.72 -14.51 -11.73
N LEU A 118 -14.69 -13.68 -11.86
CA LEU A 118 -14.02 -13.44 -13.15
C LEU A 118 -12.93 -14.49 -13.39
N ASP A 119 -12.81 -14.93 -14.65
CA ASP A 119 -11.65 -15.69 -15.10
C ASP A 119 -10.41 -14.78 -15.29
N GLU A 120 -9.27 -15.43 -15.50
CA GLU A 120 -7.96 -14.75 -15.59
C GLU A 120 -7.87 -13.76 -16.76
N ASP A 121 -8.48 -14.08 -17.91
CA ASP A 121 -8.41 -13.24 -19.11
C ASP A 121 -9.30 -12.01 -18.94
N ALA A 122 -10.48 -12.18 -18.34
CA ALA A 122 -11.35 -11.07 -17.97
C ALA A 122 -10.67 -10.13 -16.97
N VAL A 123 -10.01 -10.68 -15.93
CA VAL A 123 -9.26 -9.89 -14.93
C VAL A 123 -8.14 -9.09 -15.59
N ARG A 124 -7.35 -9.71 -16.48
CA ARG A 124 -6.28 -9.01 -17.22
C ARG A 124 -6.83 -7.89 -18.09
N ARG A 125 -7.96 -8.09 -18.74
CA ARG A 125 -8.60 -7.07 -19.59
C ARG A 125 -9.07 -5.88 -18.75
N VAL A 126 -9.68 -6.12 -17.59
CA VAL A 126 -10.08 -5.07 -16.64
C VAL A 126 -8.86 -4.30 -16.14
N ALA A 127 -7.81 -5.00 -15.69
CA ALA A 127 -6.59 -4.35 -15.22
C ALA A 127 -5.90 -3.53 -16.32
N HIS A 128 -5.94 -3.99 -17.56
CA HIS A 128 -5.46 -3.23 -18.72
C HIS A 128 -6.26 -1.94 -18.92
N TRP A 129 -7.59 -1.99 -18.87
CA TRP A 129 -8.43 -0.79 -18.95
C TRP A 129 -8.15 0.21 -17.84
N LEU A 130 -8.02 -0.28 -16.60
CA LEU A 130 -7.68 0.56 -15.45
C LEU A 130 -6.32 1.24 -15.60
N THR A 131 -5.32 0.49 -16.10
CA THR A 131 -3.98 1.02 -16.37
C THR A 131 -4.01 2.06 -17.50
N ALA A 132 -4.77 1.80 -18.58
CA ALA A 132 -4.92 2.74 -19.69
C ALA A 132 -5.62 4.03 -19.25
N ALA A 133 -6.63 3.93 -18.38
CA ALA A 133 -7.33 5.08 -17.82
C ALA A 133 -6.44 5.92 -16.87
N GLY A 134 -5.56 5.26 -16.10
CA GLY A 134 -4.59 5.93 -15.22
C GLY A 134 -3.41 6.59 -15.95
N GLY A 135 -3.10 6.16 -17.18
CA GLY A 135 -1.98 6.66 -17.98
C GLY A 135 -2.20 8.01 -18.68
N THR A 136 -3.41 8.58 -18.60
CA THR A 136 -3.73 9.91 -19.12
C THR A 136 -3.73 10.97 -18.01
N ARG A 137 -2.53 11.37 -17.55
CA ARG A 137 -2.18 12.75 -17.12
C ARG A 137 -0.74 12.85 -16.63
#